data_AF-A0A645IEU0-F1
#
_entry.id   AF-A0A645IEU0-F1
#
_cell.length_a   1.000
_cell.length_b   1.000
_cell.length_c   1.000
_cell.angle_alpha   90.00
_cell.angle_beta   90.00
_cell.angle_gamma   90.00
#
_symmetry.space_group_name_H-M   'P 1'
#
loop_
_entity.id
_entity.type
_entity.pdbx_description
1 polymer ?
#
loop_
_entity_poly.entity_id
_entity_poly.type
_entity_poly.pdbx_seq_one_letter_code
_entity_poly.pdbx_strand_id
1 'polypeptide(L)'
;MLVYATNALNSEMTFTSPEMDTLVHIGKMPPLLERGAFTVAIRHQTPERLRLYPLDFAGNRLKQIRPESVIGEKATFSVDMKKDGATFFFEIEAGVDSH
;
A
#
# COMPACT_ATOMS: atom_id res chain seq x y z
N MET A 1 -7.58 5.82 -4.87
CA MET A 1 -6.43 4.90 -4.95
C MET A 1 -5.23 5.58 -4.34
N LEU A 2 -4.58 4.93 -3.38
CA LEU A 2 -3.29 5.36 -2.81
C LEU A 2 -2.21 4.40 -3.31
N VAL A 3 -1.07 4.96 -3.75
CA VAL A 3 0.10 4.19 -4.20
C VAL A 3 1.29 4.61 -3.35
N TYR A 4 1.90 3.65 -2.66
CA TYR A 4 3.15 3.85 -1.94
C TYR A 4 4.20 2.93 -2.55
N ALA A 5 5.08 3.47 -3.39
CA ALA A 5 6.10 2.69 -4.08
C ALA A 5 7.48 3.01 -3.48
N THR A 6 8.02 2.07 -2.70
CA THR A 6 9.47 1.95 -2.48
C THR A 6 10.11 1.28 -3.69
N ASN A 7 11.43 1.11 -3.70
CA ASN A 7 12.12 0.45 -4.81
C ASN A 7 11.54 -0.98 -5.00
N ALA A 8 11.10 -1.30 -6.22
CA ALA A 8 10.49 -2.59 -6.57
C ALA A 8 11.42 -3.35 -7.50
N LEU A 9 12.23 -4.25 -6.94
CA LEU A 9 13.23 -5.01 -7.69
C LEU A 9 12.69 -6.41 -8.00
N ASN A 10 12.78 -6.88 -9.24
CA ASN A 10 12.47 -8.29 -9.51
C ASN A 10 13.47 -9.23 -8.81
N SER A 11 13.04 -10.47 -8.53
CA SER A 11 14.00 -11.49 -8.11
C SER A 11 14.99 -11.72 -9.25
N GLU A 12 16.29 -11.82 -8.94
CA GLU A 12 17.39 -11.91 -9.94
C GLU A 12 17.58 -10.65 -10.81
N MET A 13 16.95 -9.52 -10.48
CA MET A 13 17.19 -8.25 -11.17
C MET A 13 18.62 -7.76 -10.93
N THR A 14 19.32 -7.34 -12.00
CA THR A 14 20.69 -6.83 -11.90
C THR A 14 20.86 -5.51 -12.66
N PHE A 15 21.77 -4.68 -12.16
CA PHE A 15 22.11 -3.36 -12.70
C PHE A 15 23.61 -3.27 -12.98
N THR A 16 24.00 -2.29 -13.79
CA THR A 16 25.41 -2.01 -14.09
C THR A 16 26.19 -1.47 -12.89
N SER A 17 25.49 -0.83 -11.96
CA SER A 17 26.09 -0.21 -10.77
C SER A 17 25.14 -0.25 -9.56
N PRO A 18 25.66 0.01 -8.34
CA PRO A 18 24.84 0.14 -7.14
C PRO A 18 23.82 1.29 -7.18
N GLU A 19 24.01 2.30 -8.05
CA GLU A 19 23.05 3.40 -8.23
C GLU A 19 21.78 2.96 -8.99
N MET A 20 21.76 1.74 -9.55
CA MET A 20 20.61 1.16 -10.26
C MET A 20 20.12 2.00 -11.44
N ASP A 21 21.03 2.71 -12.12
CA ASP A 21 20.72 3.63 -13.21
C ASP A 21 20.48 2.93 -14.56
N THR A 22 21.12 1.78 -14.79
CA THR A 22 20.97 0.97 -16.01
C THR A 22 20.68 -0.49 -15.69
N LEU A 23 19.52 -0.96 -16.16
CA LEU A 23 19.07 -2.34 -16.01
C LEU A 23 19.85 -3.27 -16.94
N VAL A 24 20.43 -4.35 -16.40
CA VAL A 24 21.13 -5.40 -17.16
C VAL A 24 20.23 -6.63 -17.34
N HIS A 25 19.58 -7.06 -16.26
CA HIS A 25 18.68 -8.20 -16.28
C HIS A 25 17.39 -7.87 -15.53
N ILE A 26 16.25 -8.05 -16.18
CA ILE A 26 14.95 -7.73 -15.60
C ILE A 26 14.49 -8.73 -14.54
N GLY A 27 15.12 -9.90 -14.42
CA GLY A 27 14.77 -10.90 -13.42
C GLY A 27 13.42 -11.59 -13.67
N LYS A 28 12.81 -12.12 -12.60
CA LYS A 28 11.54 -12.86 -12.61
C LYS A 28 10.59 -12.39 -11.51
N MET A 29 9.30 -12.56 -11.77
CA MET A 29 8.25 -12.37 -10.78
C MET A 29 8.31 -13.47 -9.69
N PRO A 30 7.90 -13.16 -8.45
CA PRO A 30 7.48 -11.84 -7.98
C PRO A 30 8.68 -10.93 -7.64
N PRO A 31 8.49 -9.61 -7.66
CA PRO A 31 9.50 -8.68 -7.17
C PRO A 31 9.79 -8.87 -5.69
N LEU A 32 11.07 -8.71 -5.33
CA LEU A 32 11.52 -8.48 -3.97
C LEU A 32 11.08 -7.07 -3.57
N LEU A 33 9.96 -7.04 -2.84
CA LEU A 33 9.37 -5.81 -2.33
C LEU A 33 10.13 -5.36 -1.08
N GLU A 34 10.70 -4.16 -1.13
CA GLU A 34 11.19 -3.52 0.09
C GLU A 34 9.99 -3.20 0.99
N ARG A 35 9.86 -3.96 2.09
CA ARG A 35 8.73 -3.89 3.00
C ARG A 35 8.77 -2.56 3.76
N GLY A 36 7.95 -1.61 3.33
CA GLY A 36 7.81 -0.31 3.98
C GLY A 36 6.71 -0.30 5.04
N ALA A 37 6.77 0.71 5.90
CA ALA A 37 5.67 1.11 6.76
C ALA A 37 5.37 2.58 6.53
N PHE A 38 4.10 2.96 6.53
CA PHE A 38 3.70 4.35 6.37
C PHE A 38 2.49 4.69 7.23
N THR A 39 2.36 5.98 7.53
CA THR A 39 1.18 6.55 8.18
C THR A 39 0.58 7.59 7.25
N VAL A 40 -0.74 7.55 7.07
CA VAL A 40 -1.49 8.51 6.24
C VAL A 40 -2.71 9.01 7.00
N ALA A 41 -2.94 10.33 6.96
CA ALA A 41 -4.15 10.95 7.47
C ALA A 41 -5.03 11.40 6.30
N ILE A 42 -6.27 10.92 6.27
CA ILE A 42 -7.26 11.22 5.24
C ILE A 42 -8.34 12.09 5.87
N ARG A 43 -8.61 13.25 5.25
CA ARG A 43 -9.74 14.11 5.65
C ARG A 43 -11.02 13.69 4.92
N HIS A 44 -12.10 13.48 5.64
CA HIS A 44 -13.41 13.10 5.10
C HIS A 44 -14.55 13.56 6.03
N GLN A 45 -15.77 13.69 5.51
CA GLN A 45 -16.94 14.12 6.32
C GLN A 45 -17.35 13.07 7.36
N THR A 46 -17.17 11.80 7.03
CA THR A 46 -17.43 10.64 7.91
C THR A 46 -16.15 9.80 8.07
N PRO A 47 -15.11 10.32 8.74
CA PRO A 47 -13.80 9.69 8.80
C PRO A 47 -13.82 8.31 9.48
N GLU A 48 -14.71 8.10 10.45
CA GLU A 48 -14.94 6.82 11.13
C GLU A 48 -15.45 5.72 10.20
N ARG A 49 -16.02 6.07 9.05
CA ARG A 49 -16.52 5.13 8.04
C ARG A 49 -15.47 4.74 7.00
N LEU A 50 -14.31 5.40 7.00
CA LEU A 50 -13.25 5.08 6.06
C LEU A 50 -12.65 3.71 6.35
N ARG A 51 -12.35 3.00 5.27
CA ARG A 51 -11.70 1.68 5.27
C ARG A 51 -10.58 1.73 4.24
N LEU A 52 -9.46 1.09 4.57
CA LEU A 52 -8.35 0.91 3.64
C LEU A 52 -8.23 -0.58 3.31
N TYR A 53 -8.14 -0.91 2.03
CA TYR A 53 -7.96 -2.28 1.55
C TYR A 53 -6.64 -2.36 0.79
N PRO A 54 -5.63 -3.09 1.29
CA PRO A 54 -4.49 -3.48 0.48
C PRO A 54 -4.98 -4.36 -0.68
N LEU A 55 -4.41 -4.21 -1.88
CA LEU A 55 -4.83 -4.99 -3.06
C LEU A 55 -3.71 -5.92 -3.51
N ASP A 56 -3.99 -7.15 -3.91
CA ASP A 56 -2.97 -7.98 -4.58
C ASP A 56 -2.67 -7.44 -6.01
N PHE A 57 -1.69 -8.06 -6.70
CA PHE A 57 -1.34 -7.66 -8.07
C PHE A 57 -2.46 -7.92 -9.11
N ALA A 58 -3.46 -8.72 -8.77
CA ALA A 58 -4.66 -8.92 -9.59
C ALA A 58 -5.79 -7.93 -9.23
N GLY A 59 -5.57 -7.04 -8.26
CA GLY A 59 -6.55 -6.05 -7.80
C GLY A 59 -7.55 -6.59 -6.78
N ASN A 60 -7.39 -7.80 -6.26
CA ASN A 60 -8.29 -8.34 -5.24
C ASN A 60 -7.99 -7.70 -3.89
N ARG A 61 -9.04 -7.36 -3.13
CA ARG A 61 -8.91 -6.82 -1.78
C ARG A 61 -8.34 -7.87 -0.82
N LEU A 62 -7.33 -7.47 -0.07
CA LEU A 62 -6.80 -8.18 1.09
C LEU A 62 -7.55 -7.74 2.36
N LYS A 63 -6.97 -8.04 3.54
CA LYS A 63 -7.58 -7.75 4.83
C LYS A 63 -7.84 -6.25 5.00
N GLN A 64 -9.08 -5.92 5.36
CA GLN A 64 -9.48 -4.55 5.68
C GLN A 64 -8.67 -3.97 6.85
N ILE A 65 -8.22 -2.73 6.69
CA ILE A 65 -7.58 -1.91 7.72
C ILE A 65 -8.57 -0.80 8.12
N ARG A 66 -8.78 -0.64 9.43
CA ARG A 66 -9.57 0.46 10.01
C ARG A 66 -8.64 1.60 10.45
N PRO A 67 -9.16 2.84 10.57
CA PRO A 67 -8.39 3.93 11.13
C PRO A 67 -7.85 3.56 12.51
N GLU A 68 -6.57 3.86 12.76
CA GLU A 68 -5.95 3.79 14.08
C GLU A 68 -6.51 4.90 14.99
N SER A 69 -6.75 6.09 14.42
CA SER A 69 -7.32 7.21 15.13
C SER A 69 -8.25 8.03 14.24
N VAL A 70 -9.23 8.67 14.87
CA VAL A 70 -10.14 9.62 14.24
C VAL A 70 -10.16 10.89 15.09
N ILE A 71 -9.82 12.04 14.50
CA ILE A 71 -9.81 13.34 15.17
C ILE A 71 -10.45 14.37 14.25
N GLY A 72 -11.61 14.89 14.65
CA GLY A 72 -12.43 15.76 13.80
C GLY A 72 -12.75 15.07 12.48
N GLU A 73 -12.48 15.72 11.36
CA GLU A 73 -12.68 15.18 10.01
C GLU A 73 -11.52 14.29 9.51
N LYS A 74 -10.55 13.91 10.35
CA LYS A 74 -9.37 13.17 9.91
C LYS A 74 -9.36 11.74 10.46
N ALA A 75 -9.21 10.77 9.57
CA ALA A 75 -8.90 9.38 9.90
C ALA A 75 -7.42 9.10 9.61
N THR A 76 -6.69 8.58 10.60
CA THR A 76 -5.28 8.19 10.43
C THR A 76 -5.18 6.68 10.30
N PHE A 77 -4.45 6.22 9.30
CA PHE A 77 -4.12 4.83 9.06
C PHE A 77 -2.61 4.64 9.20
N SER A 78 -2.21 3.56 9.85
CA SER A 78 -0.83 3.08 9.86
C SER A 78 -0.80 1.71 9.19
N VAL A 79 0.07 1.55 8.21
CA VAL A 79 0.22 0.34 7.40
C VAL A 79 1.63 -0.19 7.56
N ASP A 80 1.75 -1.49 7.83
CA ASP A 80 2.99 -2.23 7.84
C ASP A 80 2.90 -3.34 6.79
N MET A 81 3.59 -3.15 5.65
CA MET A 81 3.54 -4.09 4.52
C MET A 81 4.11 -5.48 4.86
N LYS A 82 4.77 -5.64 6.02
CA LYS A 82 5.17 -6.97 6.54
C LYS A 82 3.98 -7.74 7.12
N LYS A 83 2.98 -7.03 7.66
CA LYS A 83 1.80 -7.62 8.34
C LYS A 83 0.54 -7.57 7.49
N ASP A 84 0.39 -6.51 6.72
CA ASP A 84 -0.88 -6.16 6.04
C ASP A 84 -0.95 -6.67 4.59
N GLY A 85 0.13 -7.29 4.11
CA GLY A 85 0.26 -7.82 2.76
C GLY A 85 1.34 -7.06 1.99
N ALA A 86 2.15 -7.79 1.22
CA ALA A 86 3.21 -7.20 0.42
C ALA A 86 2.61 -6.56 -0.84
N THR A 87 2.02 -5.37 -0.69
CA THR A 87 1.38 -4.61 -1.77
C THR A 87 1.65 -3.11 -1.70
N PHE A 88 1.67 -2.48 -2.87
CA PHE A 88 1.77 -1.02 -3.04
C PHE A 88 0.42 -0.33 -3.26
N PHE A 89 -0.62 -1.09 -3.55
CA PHE A 89 -1.91 -0.57 -3.97
C PHE A 89 -2.90 -0.65 -2.81
N PHE A 90 -3.49 0.49 -2.49
CA PHE A 90 -4.52 0.56 -1.46
C PHE A 90 -5.76 1.25 -2.02
N GLU A 91 -6.90 0.58 -1.85
CA GLU A 91 -8.21 1.14 -2.08
C GLU A 91 -8.71 1.82 -0.81
N ILE A 92 -9.30 3.01 -0.96
CA ILE A 92 -9.95 3.74 0.13
C ILE A 92 -11.45 3.70 -0.18
N GLU A 93 -12.24 3.18 0.75
CA GLU A 93 -13.70 3.10 0.67
C GLU A 93 -14.30 3.86 1.85
N ALA A 94 -15.32 4.69 1.60
CA ALA A 94 -16.22 5.16 2.63
C ALA A 94 -17.42 4.21 2.69
N GLY A 95 -17.61 3.52 3.82
CA GLY A 95 -18.77 2.64 3.99
C GLY A 95 -20.08 3.43 3.86
N VAL A 96 -21.03 2.89 3.11
CA VAL A 96 -22.40 3.45 2.98
C VAL A 96 -23.29 2.81 4.04
N ASP A 97 -24.22 3.57 4.61
CA ASP A 97 -25.24 2.99 5.49
C ASP A 97 -26.13 2.05 4.67
N SER A 98 -26.37 0.84 5.19
CA SER A 98 -27.47 0.01 4.73
C SER A 98 -28.76 0.69 5.20
N HIS A 99 -29.51 1.29 4.28
CA HIS A 99 -30.88 1.75 4.53
C HIS A 99 -31.82 0.55 4.73
#